data_AF-A0A7J7KYW1-F1
#
_entry.id   AF-A0A7J7KYW1-F1
#
_cell.length_a   1.000
_cell.length_b   1.000
_cell.length_c   1.000
_cell.angle_alpha   90.00
_cell.angle_beta   90.00
_cell.angle_gamma   90.00
#
_symmetry.space_group_name_H-M   'P 1'
#
loop_
_entity.id
_entity.type
_entity.pdbx_description
1 polymer ?
#
loop_
_entity_poly.entity_id
_entity_poly.type
_entity_poly.pdbx_seq_one_letter_code
_entity_poly.pdbx_strand_id
1 'polypeptide(L)'
;MAEPVELPSRLAILPFRNKVLLPGAIIRIRCTSPSSVKLVEQELWQREEKGLIGILPVRDAAESASVGSMLSPGVATDSGERLTATISESHKVDGKNQQELMQWHTRGVAARALHLSRGVEKPSGRVTYVVVLEGLCRFSVQELSVRGTYYIARINRLDMTKSEMELAEQDPDLTSLSRQFKATAMELISVLEQKQKTVGRTKALLETVPVHRLADIFVASFEISFEEQLSMLDSVDLKVRLLKATELVNRHLQSIRVAEKITQKVEGQLSKSQKEFLLRQQMRAIKEELGDNDDDEDDIAALERKMQSAGMPPNVWKHAQRELRRLKKMQPQQPGYSSSRVYLELLADLPWQNATEEPELDLRAAKERLDNDHYGLVKVKQRIIEYLAVRKLKPDARGPVLCFVGPPGVGKTSLASSIAAALNRKFVRISLGGVKDEADIRGHRRTYIGSMPGRLVEGLKVQTRISLHIHIVLSNHLTIG
;
A
#
# COMPACT_ATOMS: atom_id res chain seq x y z
N MET A 1 5.54 22.94 46.93
CA MET A 1 5.96 24.22 46.32
C MET A 1 7.47 24.22 46.21
N ALA A 2 8.04 24.30 45.01
CA ALA A 2 9.50 24.36 44.84
C ALA A 2 9.97 25.82 45.02
N GLU A 3 10.98 26.02 45.86
CA GLU A 3 11.65 27.31 46.09
C GLU A 3 12.15 27.92 44.77
N PRO A 4 12.15 29.26 44.63
CA PRO A 4 12.71 29.91 43.45
C PRO A 4 14.22 29.61 43.42
N VAL A 5 14.64 28.76 42.49
CA VAL A 5 16.06 28.50 42.24
C VAL A 5 16.67 29.77 41.63
N GLU A 6 17.62 30.37 42.33
CA GLU A 6 18.44 31.45 41.79
C GLU A 6 19.37 30.87 40.72
N LEU A 7 19.32 31.44 39.52
CA LEU A 7 20.20 31.04 38.43
C LEU A 7 21.51 31.83 38.51
N PRO A 8 22.67 31.17 38.41
CA PRO A 8 23.93 31.88 38.28
C PRO A 8 23.98 32.63 36.94
N SER A 9 24.72 33.74 36.90
CA SER A 9 24.90 34.55 35.68
C SER A 9 25.61 33.80 34.55
N ARG A 10 26.34 32.73 34.88
CA ARG A 10 27.02 31.84 33.95
C ARG A 10 26.68 30.39 34.25
N LEU A 11 26.32 29.63 33.21
CA LEU A 11 26.08 28.18 33.28
C LEU A 11 26.99 27.44 32.31
N ALA A 12 27.45 26.26 32.74
CA ALA A 12 28.05 25.28 31.84
C ALA A 12 26.98 24.71 30.92
N ILE A 13 27.27 24.67 29.61
CA ILE A 13 26.31 24.31 28.58
C ILE A 13 26.59 22.92 28.03
N LEU A 14 25.59 22.05 28.16
CA LEU A 14 25.54 20.76 27.50
C LEU A 14 24.76 20.88 26.17
N PRO A 15 25.41 20.67 25.01
CA PRO A 15 24.70 20.65 23.74
C PRO A 15 23.75 19.46 23.66
N PHE A 16 22.53 19.70 23.19
CA PHE A 16 21.52 18.66 23.01
C PHE A 16 21.12 18.55 21.54
N ARG A 17 21.72 17.59 20.84
CA ARG A 17 21.56 17.43 19.39
C ARG A 17 20.16 16.94 19.04
N ASN A 18 19.49 17.65 18.14
CA ASN A 18 18.17 17.31 17.59
C ASN A 18 17.11 16.97 18.64
N LYS A 19 17.24 17.52 19.86
CA LYS A 19 16.31 17.36 20.96
C LYS A 19 16.26 18.62 21.79
N VAL A 20 15.12 18.82 22.45
CA VAL A 20 14.89 19.96 23.33
C VAL A 20 14.47 19.45 24.71
N LEU A 21 15.04 20.03 25.76
CA LEU A 21 14.52 19.87 27.11
C LEU A 21 13.52 20.99 27.39
N LEU A 22 12.34 20.65 27.91
CA LEU A 22 11.36 21.62 28.39
C LEU A 22 11.37 21.68 29.92
N PRO A 23 10.94 22.81 30.53
CA PRO A 23 10.83 22.90 31.99
C PRO A 23 9.87 21.86 32.59
N GLY A 24 10.21 21.35 33.77
CA GLY A 24 9.48 20.28 34.47
C GLY A 24 9.70 18.87 33.89
N ALA A 25 10.27 18.74 32.69
CA ALA A 25 10.57 17.44 32.11
C ALA A 25 11.82 16.81 32.75
N ILE A 26 11.79 15.50 32.92
CA ILE A 26 12.93 14.71 33.40
C ILE A 26 13.48 13.88 32.24
N ILE A 27 14.78 14.00 31.98
CA ILE A 27 15.44 13.27 30.90
C ILE A 27 16.71 12.58 31.37
N ARG A 28 16.96 11.39 30.81
CA ARG A 28 18.18 10.63 31.02
C ARG A 28 19.11 10.80 29.83
N ILE A 29 20.28 11.40 30.04
CA ILE A 29 21.29 11.64 29.00
C ILE A 29 22.52 10.77 29.28
N ARG A 30 22.97 10.05 28.25
CA ARG A 30 24.27 9.38 28.25
C ARG A 30 25.31 10.31 27.63
N CYS A 31 26.27 10.73 28.43
CA CYS A 31 27.38 11.56 28.02
C CYS A 31 28.56 10.67 27.63
N THR A 32 28.94 10.71 26.35
CA THR A 32 30.05 9.93 25.77
C THR A 32 31.13 10.81 25.14
N SER A 33 30.80 12.05 24.77
CA SER A 33 31.77 12.96 24.15
C SER A 33 32.77 13.49 25.20
N PRO A 34 34.05 13.72 24.83
CA PRO A 34 35.04 14.24 25.78
C PRO A 34 34.64 15.56 26.45
N SER A 35 33.91 16.42 25.72
CA SER A 35 33.39 17.69 26.22
C SER A 35 32.28 17.49 27.27
N SER A 36 31.32 16.61 27.00
CA SER A 36 30.22 16.32 27.93
C SER A 36 30.70 15.58 29.18
N VAL A 37 31.63 14.62 29.04
CA VAL A 37 32.23 13.90 30.17
C VAL A 37 32.95 14.86 31.10
N LYS A 38 33.80 15.76 30.57
CA LYS A 38 34.51 16.75 31.38
C LYS A 38 33.59 17.76 32.04
N LEU A 39 32.53 18.21 31.36
CA LEU A 39 31.50 19.07 31.95
C LEU A 39 30.86 18.40 33.16
N VAL A 40 30.46 17.13 33.02
CA VAL A 40 29.83 16.38 34.11
C VAL A 40 30.80 16.16 35.27
N GLU A 41 32.06 15.82 35.00
CA GLU A 41 33.07 15.64 36.05
C GLU A 41 33.31 16.93 36.85
N GLN A 42 33.46 18.08 36.18
CA GLN A 42 33.83 19.33 36.83
C GLN A 42 32.65 20.08 37.47
N GLU A 43 31.48 20.08 36.81
CA GLU A 43 30.34 20.90 37.25
C GLU A 43 29.30 20.11 38.05
N LEU A 44 29.21 18.79 37.87
CA LEU A 44 28.20 17.95 38.54
C LEU A 44 28.79 16.95 39.54
N TRP A 45 29.97 16.37 39.27
CA TRP A 45 30.54 15.31 40.13
C TRP A 45 31.41 15.86 41.28
N GLN A 46 32.12 16.96 41.06
CA GLN A 46 33.04 17.55 42.04
C GLN A 46 32.39 18.55 43.01
N ARG A 47 31.17 19.04 42.72
CA ARG A 47 30.47 20.01 43.59
C ARG A 47 29.54 19.31 44.57
N GLU A 48 29.55 19.73 45.84
CA GLU A 48 28.68 19.21 46.89
C GLU A 48 27.21 19.70 46.75
N GLU A 49 27.00 20.86 46.13
CA GLU A 49 25.66 21.37 45.83
C GLU A 49 25.10 20.78 44.54
N LYS A 50 23.77 20.56 44.51
CA LYS A 50 23.01 20.02 43.37
C LYS A 50 23.36 20.79 42.08
N GLY A 51 24.27 20.22 41.27
CA GLY A 51 24.84 20.91 40.11
C GLY A 51 23.76 21.34 39.10
N LEU A 52 23.83 22.63 38.73
CA LEU A 52 23.01 23.26 37.70
C LEU A 52 23.81 23.36 36.40
N ILE A 53 23.22 22.94 35.30
CA ILE A 53 23.79 23.07 33.96
C ILE A 53 22.74 23.65 33.01
N GLY A 54 23.18 24.34 31.96
CA GLY A 54 22.29 24.75 30.87
C GLY A 54 22.25 23.68 29.79
N ILE A 55 21.07 23.35 29.30
CA ILE A 55 20.89 22.50 28.12
C ILE A 55 20.49 23.38 26.95
N LEU A 56 21.25 23.31 25.86
CA LEU A 56 21.02 24.12 24.67
C LEU A 56 20.78 23.22 23.46
N PRO A 57 19.63 23.36 22.76
CA PRO A 57 19.38 22.62 21.53
C PRO A 57 20.40 23.00 20.45
N VAL A 58 20.84 21.99 19.70
CA VAL A 58 21.77 22.14 18.58
C VAL A 58 21.23 21.38 17.37
N ARG A 59 21.29 22.02 16.19
CA ARG A 59 21.05 21.35 14.90
C ARG A 59 22.38 20.96 14.25
N ASP A 60 22.39 19.78 13.64
CA ASP A 60 23.49 19.36 12.77
C ASP A 60 23.32 20.01 11.38
N ALA A 61 24.38 20.65 10.87
CA ALA A 61 24.33 21.40 9.61
C ALA A 61 23.89 20.58 8.38
N ALA A 62 24.06 19.25 8.40
CA ALA A 62 23.69 18.36 7.29
C ALA A 62 22.19 18.28 7.02
N GLU A 63 21.32 18.53 8.01
CA GLU A 63 19.86 18.48 7.85
C GLU A 63 19.25 19.83 7.43
N SER A 64 19.97 20.94 7.61
CA SER A 64 19.46 22.28 7.27
C SER A 64 19.26 22.51 5.76
N ALA A 65 20.02 21.80 4.92
CA ALA A 65 19.96 21.93 3.47
C ALA A 65 18.72 21.28 2.83
N SER A 66 18.06 20.33 3.50
CA SER A 66 16.92 19.59 2.91
C SER A 66 15.57 20.30 3.11
N VAL A 67 15.43 21.12 4.16
CA VAL A 67 14.16 21.79 4.49
C VAL A 67 13.97 23.09 3.69
N GLY A 68 15.06 23.77 3.31
CA GLY A 68 15.02 25.01 2.53
C GLY A 68 14.47 24.86 1.10
N SER A 69 14.39 23.63 0.57
CA SER A 69 13.93 23.37 -0.80
C SER A 69 12.43 23.06 -0.94
N MET A 70 11.66 22.99 0.16
CA MET A 70 10.25 22.58 0.14
C MET A 70 9.23 23.69 0.44
N LEU A 71 9.65 24.93 0.66
CA LEU A 71 8.75 26.06 0.91
C LEU A 71 9.01 27.21 -0.07
N SER A 72 8.40 27.11 -1.24
CA SER A 72 8.12 28.28 -2.09
C SER A 72 6.68 28.17 -2.62
N PRO A 73 5.76 29.07 -2.23
CA PRO A 73 4.44 29.11 -2.83
C PRO A 73 4.51 29.83 -4.18
N GLY A 74 3.96 29.20 -5.21
CA GLY A 74 3.85 29.77 -6.54
C GLY A 74 2.85 30.91 -6.57
N VAL A 75 3.27 32.07 -7.07
CA VAL A 75 2.42 33.08 -7.69
C VAL A 75 3.13 33.57 -8.95
N ALA A 76 2.41 33.52 -10.06
CA ALA A 76 2.85 33.92 -11.39
C ALA A 76 2.53 35.40 -11.64
N THR A 77 3.53 36.13 -12.16
CA THR A 77 3.54 37.37 -12.99
C THR A 77 5.03 37.81 -12.99
N ASP A 78 5.71 38.29 -14.01
CA ASP A 78 5.42 38.78 -15.35
C ASP A 78 6.75 38.74 -16.15
N SER A 79 6.65 38.91 -17.47
CA SER A 79 7.62 39.38 -18.45
C SER A 79 9.09 39.64 -18.05
N GLY A 80 9.98 38.99 -18.80
CA GLY A 80 11.35 39.31 -19.18
C GLY A 80 12.10 40.49 -18.54
N GLU A 81 13.26 40.19 -17.96
CA GLU A 81 14.54 40.76 -18.39
C GLU A 81 15.73 39.94 -17.84
N ARG A 82 16.68 39.62 -18.72
CA ARG A 82 17.98 39.03 -18.38
C ARG A 82 18.89 40.12 -17.84
N LEU A 83 19.40 39.99 -16.63
CA LEU A 83 20.70 40.57 -16.25
C LEU A 83 21.48 39.61 -15.35
N THR A 84 22.62 39.20 -15.89
CA THR A 84 23.71 38.44 -15.28
C THR A 84 24.47 39.28 -14.26
N ALA A 85 24.82 38.71 -13.10
CA ALA A 85 25.94 39.19 -12.28
C ALA A 85 26.70 38.01 -11.66
N THR A 86 27.89 37.82 -12.21
CA THR A 86 29.08 37.07 -11.79
C THR A 86 29.27 36.86 -10.27
N ILE A 87 29.48 35.60 -9.87
CA ILE A 87 30.12 35.22 -8.61
C ILE A 87 31.63 35.08 -8.88
N SER A 88 32.40 35.95 -8.23
CA SER A 88 33.86 35.90 -8.17
C SER A 88 34.32 34.84 -7.17
N GLU A 89 35.07 33.85 -7.64
CA GLU A 89 35.89 32.96 -6.82
C GLU A 89 37.08 33.73 -6.25
N SER A 90 37.31 33.64 -4.93
CA SER A 90 38.60 33.29 -4.33
C SER A 90 38.59 33.54 -2.82
N HIS A 91 38.74 32.48 -2.03
CA HIS A 91 39.88 32.31 -1.12
C HIS A 91 39.78 30.94 -0.43
N LYS A 92 40.66 30.03 -0.85
CA LYS A 92 41.08 28.84 -0.09
C LYS A 92 42.02 29.30 1.03
N VAL A 93 41.74 28.89 2.27
CA VAL A 93 42.71 28.84 3.37
C VAL A 93 42.50 27.51 4.12
N ASP A 94 43.63 26.96 4.56
CA ASP A 94 43.94 25.58 4.96
C ASP A 94 43.18 24.95 6.14
N GLY A 95 43.03 23.62 6.03
CA GLY A 95 43.57 22.63 6.98
C GLY A 95 43.34 22.78 8.50
N LYS A 96 42.53 21.85 9.04
CA LYS A 96 42.38 21.45 10.47
C LYS A 96 41.54 22.37 11.38
N ASN A 97 40.23 22.26 11.24
CA ASN A 97 39.30 22.13 12.37
C ASN A 97 37.93 21.68 11.83
N GLN A 98 37.69 20.36 11.79
CA GLN A 98 36.32 19.84 11.72
C GLN A 98 35.68 20.00 13.12
N GLN A 99 35.49 21.25 13.55
CA GLN A 99 34.41 21.52 14.49
C GLN A 99 33.15 21.39 13.65
N GLU A 100 32.42 20.29 13.83
CA GLU A 100 31.04 20.14 13.35
C GLU A 100 30.35 21.51 13.49
N LEU A 101 29.89 22.10 12.38
CA LEU A 101 29.15 23.36 12.41
C LEU A 101 27.84 23.13 13.17
N MET A 102 27.90 23.29 14.48
CA MET A 102 26.79 23.20 15.40
C MET A 102 26.01 24.50 15.32
N GLN A 103 24.78 24.44 14.81
CA GLN A 103 23.90 25.60 14.87
C GLN A 103 23.20 25.61 16.23
N TRP A 104 23.68 26.47 17.11
CA TRP A 104 23.14 26.64 18.46
C TRP A 104 21.83 27.41 18.42
N HIS A 105 20.87 26.96 19.23
CA HIS A 105 19.68 27.75 19.49
C HIS A 105 19.99 28.91 20.45
N THR A 106 19.22 29.99 20.36
CA THR A 106 19.41 31.21 21.19
C THR A 106 18.83 31.07 22.60
N ARG A 107 17.96 30.08 22.81
CA ARG A 107 17.29 29.79 24.08
C ARG A 107 17.48 28.35 24.50
N GLY A 108 17.61 28.13 25.80
CA GLY A 108 17.81 26.82 26.42
C GLY A 108 17.06 26.69 27.74
N VAL A 109 17.28 25.56 28.42
CA VAL A 109 16.68 25.27 29.73
C VAL A 109 17.77 24.98 30.74
N ALA A 110 17.72 25.68 31.88
CA ALA A 110 18.55 25.37 33.03
C ALA A 110 18.02 24.09 33.66
N ALA A 111 18.90 23.13 33.92
CA ALA A 111 18.55 21.81 34.40
C ALA A 111 19.35 21.45 35.64
N ARG A 112 18.69 20.73 36.55
CA ARG A 112 19.29 20.20 37.78
C ARG A 112 19.56 18.72 37.66
N ALA A 113 20.74 18.28 38.08
CA ALA A 113 21.04 16.86 38.17
C ALA A 113 20.28 16.21 39.34
N LEU A 114 19.48 15.19 39.03
CA LEU A 114 18.76 14.39 40.03
C LEU A 114 19.53 13.12 40.40
N HIS A 115 20.15 12.49 39.41
CA HIS A 115 20.90 11.25 39.58
C HIS A 115 22.06 11.20 38.61
N LEU A 116 23.20 10.73 39.08
CA LEU A 116 24.43 10.68 38.31
C LEU A 116 25.10 9.32 38.52
N SER A 117 25.41 8.61 37.43
CA SER A 117 26.18 7.37 37.50
C SER A 117 27.31 7.35 36.50
N ARG A 118 28.44 6.77 36.93
CA ARG A 118 29.64 6.57 36.12
C ARG A 118 29.63 5.15 35.55
N GLY A 119 29.93 5.03 34.27
CA GLY A 119 30.06 3.76 33.56
C GLY A 119 31.32 3.74 32.71
N VAL A 120 31.63 2.57 32.17
CA VAL A 120 32.74 2.37 31.23
C VAL A 120 32.19 1.66 30.01
N GLU A 121 32.40 2.24 28.83
CA GLU A 121 31.99 1.66 27.56
C GLU A 121 32.92 0.51 27.19
N LYS A 122 32.37 -0.69 26.98
CA LYS A 122 33.13 -1.87 26.51
C LYS A 122 32.92 -2.00 25.00
N PRO A 123 33.96 -2.27 24.19
CA PRO A 123 35.35 -2.62 24.53
C PRO A 123 36.32 -1.43 24.65
N SER A 124 35.87 -0.19 24.41
CA SER A 124 36.73 0.99 24.26
C SER A 124 37.42 1.45 25.56
N GLY A 125 36.93 1.02 26.73
CA GLY A 125 37.42 1.46 28.04
C GLY A 125 37.10 2.92 28.35
N ARG A 126 36.31 3.61 27.51
CA ARG A 126 36.01 5.03 27.67
C ARG A 126 35.06 5.25 28.84
N VAL A 127 35.38 6.23 29.67
CA VAL A 127 34.50 6.67 30.75
C VAL A 127 33.26 7.31 30.15
N THR A 128 32.10 6.90 30.62
CA THR A 128 30.80 7.46 30.23
C THR A 128 30.03 7.85 31.47
N TYR A 129 29.22 8.89 31.36
CA TYR A 129 28.34 9.32 32.43
C TYR A 129 26.89 9.20 32.01
N VAL A 130 26.05 8.77 32.93
CA VAL A 130 24.60 8.80 32.77
C VAL A 130 24.05 9.78 33.77
N VAL A 131 23.46 10.86 33.26
CA VAL A 131 22.88 11.95 34.06
C VAL A 131 21.38 11.96 33.88
N VAL A 132 20.63 11.98 34.97
CA VAL A 132 19.20 12.26 34.97
C VAL A 132 19.02 13.72 35.35
N LEU A 133 18.42 14.49 34.45
CA LEU A 133 18.30 15.94 34.54
C LEU A 133 16.82 16.32 34.61
N GLU A 134 16.49 17.28 35.46
CA GLU A 134 15.17 17.93 35.54
C GLU A 134 15.28 19.35 34.98
N GLY A 135 14.48 19.69 33.97
CA GLY A 135 14.39 21.06 33.47
C GLY A 135 13.73 21.98 34.49
N LEU A 136 14.32 23.13 34.78
CA LEU A 136 13.82 24.08 35.77
C LEU A 136 13.18 25.30 35.12
N CYS A 137 13.94 26.02 34.29
CA CYS A 137 13.50 27.30 33.76
C CYS A 137 14.18 27.65 32.43
N ARG A 138 13.51 28.49 31.64
CA ARG A 138 14.01 28.97 30.34
C ARG A 138 15.03 30.09 30.52
N PHE A 139 16.05 30.09 29.68
CA PHE A 139 17.01 31.19 29.58
C PHE A 139 17.32 31.54 28.12
N SER A 140 17.72 32.78 27.88
CA SER A 140 18.38 33.20 26.65
C SER A 140 19.88 33.26 26.82
N VAL A 141 20.60 32.91 25.76
CA VAL A 141 22.06 33.01 25.71
C VAL A 141 22.42 34.43 25.29
N GLN A 142 23.20 35.13 26.11
CA GLN A 142 23.77 36.44 25.75
C GLN A 142 25.14 36.28 25.08
N GLU A 143 25.96 35.37 25.62
CA GLU A 143 27.33 35.16 25.16
C GLU A 143 27.69 33.69 25.39
N LEU A 144 28.21 33.02 24.37
CA LEU A 144 28.70 31.64 24.45
C LEU A 144 30.22 31.63 24.34
N SER A 145 30.88 31.02 25.33
CA SER A 145 32.33 30.94 25.44
C SER A 145 32.77 29.50 25.69
N VAL A 146 34.05 29.19 25.44
CA VAL A 146 34.62 27.87 25.73
C VAL A 146 35.51 27.96 26.97
N ARG A 147 35.30 27.08 27.95
CA ARG A 147 36.18 26.93 29.11
C ARG A 147 36.80 25.54 29.09
N GLY A 148 38.10 25.49 28.75
CA GLY A 148 38.80 24.23 28.58
C GLY A 148 38.23 23.41 27.42
N THR A 149 37.39 22.42 27.71
CA THR A 149 36.82 21.49 26.73
C THR A 149 35.30 21.50 26.64
N TYR A 150 34.62 22.34 27.42
CA TYR A 150 33.17 22.46 27.42
C TYR A 150 32.75 23.93 27.29
N TYR A 151 31.48 24.15 27.00
CA TYR A 151 30.93 25.48 26.75
C TYR A 151 30.39 26.10 28.03
N ILE A 152 30.51 27.42 28.14
CA ILE A 152 29.89 28.23 29.20
C ILE A 152 29.16 29.39 28.54
N ALA A 153 27.92 29.60 28.93
CA ALA A 153 27.14 30.75 28.48
C ALA A 153 26.89 31.73 29.62
N ARG A 154 26.95 33.03 29.30
CA ARG A 154 26.27 34.06 30.08
C ARG A 154 24.80 34.03 29.68
N ILE A 155 23.92 33.90 30.66
CA ILE A 155 22.50 33.66 30.43
C ILE A 155 21.64 34.75 31.05
N ASN A 156 20.45 34.94 30.48
CA ASN A 156 19.39 35.73 31.11
C ASN A 156 18.14 34.86 31.29
N ARG A 157 17.50 34.95 32.46
CA ARG A 157 16.28 34.19 32.77
C ARG A 157 15.11 34.75 31.95
N LEU A 158 14.28 33.87 31.41
CA LEU A 158 13.10 34.25 30.61
C LEU A 158 11.76 33.97 31.30
N ASP A 159 11.74 33.13 32.34
CA ASP A 159 10.50 32.85 33.06
C ASP A 159 10.11 34.00 33.99
N MET A 160 8.82 34.33 33.99
CA MET A 160 8.20 35.37 34.81
C MET A 160 8.50 35.19 36.30
N THR A 161 8.63 36.31 37.00
CA THR A 161 8.71 36.35 38.47
C THR A 161 7.35 35.96 39.09
N LYS A 162 7.36 35.58 40.37
CA LYS A 162 6.11 35.20 41.08
C LYS A 162 5.07 36.32 41.03
N SER A 163 5.49 37.57 41.23
CA SER A 163 4.60 38.73 41.22
C SER A 163 3.98 38.99 39.85
N GLU A 164 4.75 38.83 38.77
CA GLU A 164 4.23 38.94 37.40
C GLU A 164 3.27 37.79 37.07
N MET A 165 3.50 36.59 37.60
CA MET A 165 2.59 35.47 37.44
C MET A 165 1.24 35.70 38.13
N GLU A 166 1.26 36.22 39.37
CA GLU A 166 0.03 36.53 40.12
C GLU A 166 -0.85 37.57 39.40
N LEU A 167 -0.22 38.54 38.73
CA LEU A 167 -0.90 39.52 37.87
C LEU A 167 -1.47 38.87 36.60
N ALA A 168 -0.71 37.98 35.96
CA ALA A 168 -1.14 37.30 34.74
C ALA A 168 -2.31 36.33 35.00
N GLU A 169 -2.35 35.68 36.17
CA GLU A 169 -3.46 34.78 36.54
C GLU A 169 -4.80 35.51 36.77
N GLN A 170 -4.80 36.83 36.94
CA GLN A 170 -6.01 37.64 37.03
C GLN A 170 -6.61 37.98 35.65
N ASP A 171 -5.89 37.71 34.56
CA ASP A 171 -6.37 37.92 33.20
C ASP A 171 -7.47 36.89 32.85
N PRO A 172 -8.69 37.35 32.49
CA PRO A 172 -9.80 36.46 32.16
C PRO A 172 -9.51 35.54 30.97
N ASP A 173 -8.74 36.01 29.98
CA ASP A 173 -8.39 35.20 28.81
C ASP A 173 -7.46 34.06 29.18
N LEU A 174 -6.44 34.35 30.00
CA LEU A 174 -5.48 33.33 30.45
C LEU A 174 -6.17 32.29 31.33
N THR A 175 -7.13 32.72 32.15
CA THR A 175 -7.95 31.82 32.96
C THR A 175 -8.81 30.89 32.09
N SER A 176 -9.43 31.43 31.04
CA SER A 176 -10.21 30.64 30.07
C SER A 176 -9.34 29.59 29.35
N LEU A 177 -8.19 30.03 28.82
CA LEU A 177 -7.19 29.16 28.19
C LEU A 177 -6.69 28.06 29.13
N SER A 178 -6.43 28.42 30.38
CA SER A 178 -5.98 27.48 31.41
C SER A 178 -7.04 26.42 31.70
N ARG A 179 -8.32 26.80 31.76
CA ARG A 179 -9.44 25.87 31.92
C ARG A 179 -9.58 24.94 30.73
N GLN A 180 -9.47 25.47 29.51
CA GLN A 180 -9.51 24.69 28.28
C GLN A 180 -8.37 23.66 28.23
N PHE A 181 -7.13 24.10 28.49
CA PHE A 181 -5.97 23.21 28.54
C PHE A 181 -6.17 22.10 29.58
N LYS A 182 -6.57 22.44 30.81
CA LYS A 182 -6.85 21.45 31.87
C LYS A 182 -7.91 20.43 31.46
N ALA A 183 -8.98 20.86 30.79
CA ALA A 183 -10.03 19.96 30.30
C ALA A 183 -9.46 18.96 29.28
N THR A 184 -8.71 19.43 28.28
CA THR A 184 -8.08 18.56 27.28
C THR A 184 -7.04 17.62 27.87
N ALA A 185 -6.24 18.09 28.83
CA ALA A 185 -5.25 17.27 29.53
C ALA A 185 -5.90 16.18 30.39
N MET A 186 -7.03 16.50 31.04
CA MET A 186 -7.82 15.54 31.82
C MET A 186 -8.45 14.45 30.94
N GLU A 187 -8.97 14.84 29.78
CA GLU A 187 -9.49 13.91 28.77
C GLU A 187 -8.39 12.95 28.29
N LEU A 188 -7.20 13.48 28.01
CA LEU A 188 -6.05 12.66 27.63
C LEU A 188 -5.64 11.67 28.73
N ILE A 189 -5.56 12.10 29.98
CA ILE A 189 -5.25 11.20 31.11
C ILE A 189 -6.29 10.09 31.20
N SER A 190 -7.58 10.41 31.07
CA SER A 190 -8.65 9.42 31.13
C SER A 190 -8.50 8.33 30.05
N VAL A 191 -8.18 8.73 28.82
CA VAL A 191 -7.94 7.80 27.71
C VAL A 191 -6.69 6.93 27.96
N LEU A 192 -5.62 7.51 28.54
CA LEU A 192 -4.40 6.77 28.85
C LEU A 192 -4.58 5.80 30.04
N GLU A 193 -5.32 6.19 31.06
CA GLU A 193 -5.63 5.36 32.23
C GLU A 193 -6.39 4.08 31.86
N GLN A 194 -7.35 4.19 30.93
CA GLN A 194 -8.08 3.04 30.39
C GLN A 194 -7.14 1.99 29.75
N LYS A 195 -6.03 2.44 29.14
CA LYS A 195 -5.07 1.55 28.47
C LYS A 195 -4.00 0.98 29.41
N GLN A 196 -3.45 1.78 30.33
CA GLN A 196 -2.21 1.42 31.03
C GLN A 196 -2.40 0.91 32.47
N LYS A 197 -3.64 0.87 33.02
CA LYS A 197 -3.93 0.45 34.42
C LYS A 197 -3.01 1.10 35.48
N THR A 198 -2.34 2.21 35.16
CA THR A 198 -1.40 2.89 36.05
C THR A 198 -2.12 4.10 36.62
N VAL A 199 -2.76 3.89 37.77
CA VAL A 199 -3.65 4.87 38.39
C VAL A 199 -2.86 5.89 39.22
N GLY A 200 -3.16 7.19 39.07
CA GLY A 200 -3.05 8.16 40.15
C GLY A 200 -1.90 9.19 40.11
N ARG A 201 -0.73 8.89 39.52
CA ARG A 201 0.41 9.83 39.55
C ARG A 201 0.21 11.07 38.67
N THR A 202 -0.38 10.93 37.49
CA THR A 202 -0.62 12.03 36.55
C THR A 202 -1.79 12.90 36.95
N LYS A 203 -2.83 12.34 37.58
CA LYS A 203 -3.98 13.10 38.08
C LYS A 203 -3.60 14.03 39.25
N ALA A 204 -2.74 13.58 40.16
CA ALA A 204 -2.23 14.42 41.24
C ALA A 204 -1.40 15.62 40.73
N LEU A 205 -0.74 15.50 39.57
CA LEU A 205 0.00 16.60 38.96
C LEU A 205 -0.94 17.71 38.46
N LEU A 206 -2.12 17.37 37.90
CA LEU A 206 -3.10 18.35 37.42
C LEU A 206 -3.60 19.30 38.53
N GLU A 207 -3.67 18.82 39.77
CA GLU A 207 -4.18 19.57 40.92
C GLU A 207 -3.10 20.39 41.62
N THR A 208 -1.85 19.92 41.59
CA THR A 208 -0.75 20.49 42.40
C THR A 208 0.21 21.40 41.63
N VAL A 209 0.26 21.27 40.30
CA VAL A 209 1.22 21.99 39.45
C VAL A 209 0.53 23.14 38.70
N PRO A 210 1.13 24.33 38.60
CA PRO A 210 0.55 25.43 37.84
C PRO A 210 0.45 25.11 36.35
N VAL A 211 -0.56 25.68 35.69
CA VAL A 211 -1.00 25.26 34.34
C VAL A 211 0.09 25.43 33.28
N HIS A 212 0.86 26.52 33.37
CA HIS A 212 1.95 26.78 32.45
C HIS A 212 3.09 25.76 32.54
N ARG A 213 3.34 25.16 33.72
CA ARG A 213 4.31 24.06 33.87
C ARG A 213 3.71 22.74 33.42
N LEU A 214 2.42 22.52 33.66
CA LEU A 214 1.72 21.35 33.15
C LEU A 214 1.79 21.29 31.62
N ALA A 215 1.63 22.42 30.93
CA ALA A 215 1.81 22.50 29.48
C ALA A 215 3.18 21.96 29.02
N ASP A 216 4.26 22.39 29.67
CA ASP A 216 5.62 21.94 29.34
C ASP A 216 5.83 20.44 29.65
N ILE A 217 5.34 19.97 30.80
CA ILE A 217 5.44 18.56 31.24
C ILE A 217 4.69 17.62 30.29
N PHE A 218 3.45 17.97 29.93
CA PHE A 218 2.64 17.15 29.02
C PHE A 218 3.26 17.09 27.63
N VAL A 219 3.64 18.23 27.06
CA VAL A 219 4.25 18.25 25.73
C VAL A 219 5.58 17.48 25.72
N ALA A 220 6.38 17.55 26.78
CA ALA A 220 7.62 16.78 26.90
C ALA A 220 7.39 15.26 26.98
N SER A 221 6.19 14.82 27.36
CA SER A 221 5.83 13.40 27.41
C SER A 221 5.46 12.83 26.03
N PHE A 222 5.23 13.69 25.03
CA PHE A 222 4.84 13.26 23.69
C PHE A 222 6.05 13.17 22.76
N GLU A 223 6.00 12.20 21.84
CA GLU A 223 6.90 12.15 20.70
C GLU A 223 6.42 13.14 19.64
N ILE A 224 7.04 14.33 19.64
CA ILE A 224 6.78 15.41 18.67
C ILE A 224 8.06 15.80 17.94
N SER A 225 7.91 16.51 16.83
CA SER A 225 9.05 16.92 16.01
C SER A 225 9.96 17.91 16.75
N PHE A 226 11.24 17.93 16.39
CA PHE A 226 12.22 18.85 16.96
C PHE A 226 11.79 20.33 16.81
N GLU A 227 11.22 20.69 15.66
CA GLU A 227 10.71 22.04 15.37
C GLU A 227 9.57 22.45 16.33
N GLU A 228 8.66 21.53 16.62
CA GLU A 228 7.55 21.77 17.54
C GLU A 228 8.03 21.90 18.99
N GLN A 229 9.00 21.07 19.39
CA GLN A 229 9.63 21.22 20.71
C GLN A 229 10.35 22.57 20.83
N LEU A 230 11.02 23.01 19.77
CA LEU A 230 11.71 24.30 19.71
C LEU A 230 10.73 25.46 19.78
N SER A 231 9.64 25.38 19.02
CA SER A 231 8.52 26.35 19.04
C SER A 231 7.89 26.48 20.43
N MET A 232 7.83 25.39 21.20
CA MET A 232 7.38 25.37 22.60
C MET A 232 8.40 25.96 23.58
N LEU A 233 9.70 25.75 23.31
CA LEU A 233 10.77 26.43 24.07
C LEU A 233 10.73 27.94 23.84
N ASP A 234 10.46 28.36 22.61
CA ASP A 234 10.43 29.76 22.19
C ASP A 234 9.20 30.56 22.64
N SER A 235 8.12 29.87 23.00
CA SER A 235 6.92 30.50 23.53
C SER A 235 7.11 30.95 24.98
N VAL A 236 7.72 32.12 25.15
CA VAL A 236 7.89 32.77 26.45
C VAL A 236 6.54 33.26 26.99
N ASP A 237 5.70 33.84 26.13
CA ASP A 237 4.35 34.28 26.48
C ASP A 237 3.43 33.11 26.89
N LEU A 238 2.73 33.27 28.03
CA LEU A 238 1.89 32.23 28.61
C LEU A 238 0.67 31.89 27.75
N LYS A 239 0.00 32.89 27.15
CA LYS A 239 -1.19 32.67 26.32
C LYS A 239 -0.79 31.89 25.06
N VAL A 240 0.28 32.33 24.38
CA VAL A 240 0.80 31.64 23.19
C VAL A 240 1.24 30.22 23.53
N ARG A 241 1.90 30.02 24.68
CA ARG A 241 2.34 28.69 25.13
C ARG A 241 1.17 27.76 25.39
N LEU A 242 0.14 28.22 26.10
CA LEU A 242 -1.05 27.41 26.40
C LEU A 242 -1.85 27.07 25.14
N LEU A 243 -1.99 28.00 24.20
CA LEU A 243 -2.63 27.74 22.91
C LEU A 243 -1.90 26.63 22.15
N LYS A 244 -0.59 26.75 21.97
CA LYS A 244 0.23 25.73 21.29
C LYS A 244 0.19 24.38 22.01
N ALA A 245 0.31 24.39 23.34
CA ALA A 245 0.25 23.15 24.12
C ALA A 245 -1.12 22.47 23.98
N THR A 246 -2.21 23.24 24.00
CA THR A 246 -3.58 22.72 23.80
C THR A 246 -3.74 22.09 22.43
N GLU A 247 -3.20 22.72 21.38
CA GLU A 247 -3.21 22.17 20.02
C GLU A 247 -2.45 20.84 19.94
N LEU A 248 -1.22 20.79 20.50
CA LEU A 248 -0.39 19.58 20.51
C LEU A 248 -1.04 18.44 21.29
N VAL A 249 -1.60 18.73 22.48
CA VAL A 249 -2.35 17.75 23.28
C VAL A 249 -3.56 17.23 22.53
N ASN A 250 -4.35 18.10 21.89
CA ASN A 250 -5.51 17.69 21.10
C ASN A 250 -5.12 16.81 19.92
N ARG A 251 -4.06 17.16 19.19
CA ARG A 251 -3.57 16.34 18.07
C ARG A 251 -3.14 14.96 18.55
N HIS A 252 -2.46 14.88 19.70
CA HIS A 252 -2.07 13.60 20.29
C HIS A 252 -3.29 12.78 20.75
N LEU A 253 -4.30 13.42 21.35
CA LEU A 253 -5.57 12.77 21.71
C LEU A 253 -6.27 12.15 20.49
N GLN A 254 -6.35 12.87 19.38
CA GLN A 254 -6.96 12.38 18.14
C GLN A 254 -6.20 11.18 17.56
N SER A 255 -4.86 11.21 17.60
CA SER A 255 -4.03 10.07 17.20
C SER A 255 -4.39 8.81 17.99
N ILE A 256 -4.50 8.92 19.32
CA ILE A 256 -4.84 7.78 20.19
C ILE A 256 -6.23 7.22 19.87
N ARG A 257 -7.22 8.09 19.60
CA ARG A 257 -8.60 7.69 19.23
C ARG A 257 -8.66 6.96 17.90
N VAL A 258 -7.94 7.46 16.89
CA VAL A 258 -7.87 6.80 15.58
C VAL A 258 -7.23 5.42 15.72
N ALA A 259 -6.14 5.30 16.47
CA ALA A 259 -5.50 4.01 16.75
C ALA A 259 -6.48 3.03 17.42
N GLU A 260 -7.26 3.49 18.40
CA GLU A 260 -8.27 2.67 19.06
C GLU A 260 -9.40 2.20 18.12
N LYS A 261 -9.91 3.10 17.28
CA LYS A 261 -10.93 2.77 16.27
C LYS A 261 -10.43 1.72 15.27
N ILE A 262 -9.14 1.77 14.93
CA ILE A 262 -8.51 0.76 14.07
C ILE A 262 -8.44 -0.58 14.80
N THR A 263 -7.96 -0.60 16.05
CA THR A 263 -7.87 -1.83 16.85
C THR A 263 -9.25 -2.50 17.02
N GLN A 264 -10.28 -1.73 17.39
CA GLN A 264 -11.65 -2.24 17.51
C GLN A 264 -12.19 -2.80 16.19
N LYS A 265 -11.88 -2.17 15.06
CA LYS A 265 -12.30 -2.66 13.74
C LYS A 265 -11.59 -3.97 13.37
N VAL A 266 -10.30 -4.10 13.69
CA VAL A 266 -9.52 -5.32 13.45
C VAL A 266 -10.00 -6.47 14.34
N GLU A 267 -10.23 -6.23 15.63
CA GLU A 267 -10.80 -7.22 16.55
C GLU A 267 -12.21 -7.65 16.14
N GLY A 268 -13.03 -6.70 15.69
CA GLY A 268 -14.36 -6.96 15.13
C GLY A 268 -14.33 -7.81 13.85
N GLN A 269 -13.29 -7.68 13.02
CA GLN A 269 -13.11 -8.52 11.83
C GLN A 269 -12.56 -9.91 12.17
N LEU A 270 -11.60 -10.00 13.10
CA LEU A 270 -11.04 -11.27 13.58
C LEU A 270 -12.12 -12.14 14.23
N SER A 271 -12.94 -11.55 15.11
CA SER A 271 -14.06 -12.26 15.76
C SER A 271 -15.13 -12.72 14.77
N LYS A 272 -15.45 -11.91 13.75
CA LYS A 272 -16.35 -12.33 12.66
C LYS A 272 -15.76 -13.48 11.85
N SER A 273 -14.47 -13.42 11.50
CA SER A 273 -13.80 -14.48 10.75
C SER A 273 -13.71 -15.78 11.55
N GLN A 274 -13.45 -15.72 12.86
CA GLN A 274 -13.45 -16.89 13.75
C GLN A 274 -14.86 -17.48 13.87
N LYS A 275 -15.89 -16.64 14.02
CA LYS A 275 -17.29 -17.08 14.06
C LYS A 275 -17.72 -17.74 12.75
N GLU A 276 -17.34 -17.17 11.61
CA GLU A 276 -17.63 -17.74 10.30
C GLU A 276 -16.91 -19.08 10.08
N PHE A 277 -15.65 -19.19 10.50
CA PHE A 277 -14.89 -20.44 10.46
C PHE A 277 -15.58 -21.54 11.28
N LEU A 278 -15.96 -21.24 12.51
CA LEU A 278 -16.67 -22.18 13.39
C LEU A 278 -18.02 -22.60 12.79
N LEU A 279 -18.81 -21.66 12.28
CA LEU A 279 -20.09 -21.94 11.64
C LEU A 279 -19.93 -22.82 10.40
N ARG A 280 -18.90 -22.61 9.58
CA ARG A 280 -18.62 -23.49 8.43
C ARG A 280 -18.23 -24.90 8.85
N GLN A 281 -17.44 -25.03 9.92
CA GLN A 281 -17.06 -26.34 10.44
C GLN A 281 -18.27 -27.07 11.01
N GLN A 282 -19.16 -26.37 11.71
CA GLN A 282 -20.44 -26.91 12.19
C GLN A 282 -21.37 -27.30 11.04
N MET A 283 -21.50 -26.45 10.00
CA MET A 283 -22.29 -26.80 8.82
C MET A 283 -21.75 -28.02 8.08
N ARG A 284 -20.41 -28.21 8.05
CA ARG A 284 -19.80 -29.39 7.46
C ARG A 284 -20.10 -30.65 8.26
N ALA A 285 -19.96 -30.59 9.59
CA ALA A 285 -20.32 -31.70 10.48
C ALA A 285 -21.81 -32.05 10.42
N ILE A 286 -22.69 -31.03 10.36
CA ILE A 286 -24.14 -31.23 10.23
C ILE A 286 -24.48 -31.91 8.89
N LYS A 287 -23.85 -31.49 7.78
CA LYS A 287 -24.08 -32.12 6.46
C LYS A 287 -23.64 -33.58 6.42
N GLU A 288 -22.51 -33.89 7.06
CA GLU A 288 -21.96 -35.24 7.16
C GLU A 288 -22.86 -36.16 8.02
N GLU A 289 -23.43 -35.64 9.11
CA GLU A 289 -24.41 -36.34 9.96
C GLU A 289 -25.80 -36.50 9.32
N LEU A 290 -26.22 -35.60 8.43
CA LEU A 290 -27.51 -35.69 7.74
C LEU A 290 -27.54 -36.73 6.60
N GLY A 291 -26.41 -37.36 6.26
CA GLY A 291 -26.35 -38.38 5.21
C GLY A 291 -26.69 -37.84 3.81
N ASP A 292 -26.53 -36.53 3.59
CA ASP A 292 -26.67 -35.87 2.29
C ASP A 292 -25.39 -36.16 1.47
N ASN A 293 -25.26 -37.41 1.03
CA ASN A 293 -24.11 -37.91 0.28
C ASN A 293 -23.97 -37.20 -1.07
N ASP A 294 -22.86 -36.47 -1.21
CA ASP A 294 -21.85 -36.49 -2.28
C ASP A 294 -22.19 -36.50 -3.78
N ASP A 295 -23.41 -36.82 -4.24
CA ASP A 295 -23.70 -36.94 -5.68
C ASP A 295 -23.48 -35.61 -6.44
N ASP A 296 -23.86 -34.48 -5.83
CA ASP A 296 -23.68 -33.14 -6.42
C ASP A 296 -22.21 -32.65 -6.35
N GLU A 297 -21.46 -33.05 -5.32
CA GLU A 297 -20.05 -32.64 -5.15
C GLU A 297 -19.12 -33.46 -6.07
N ASP A 298 -19.43 -34.75 -6.28
CA ASP A 298 -18.75 -35.61 -7.24
C ASP A 298 -19.00 -35.16 -8.70
N ASP A 299 -20.21 -34.71 -9.02
CA ASP A 299 -20.56 -34.16 -10.34
C ASP A 299 -19.70 -32.94 -10.71
N ILE A 300 -19.51 -32.01 -9.78
CA ILE A 300 -18.69 -30.82 -10.00
C ILE A 300 -17.21 -31.20 -10.07
N ALA A 301 -16.76 -32.16 -9.26
CA ALA A 301 -15.40 -32.67 -9.32
C ALA A 301 -15.10 -33.36 -10.66
N ALA A 302 -16.07 -34.09 -11.22
CA ALA A 302 -15.96 -34.72 -12.54
C ALA A 302 -15.84 -33.67 -13.66
N LEU A 303 -16.64 -32.61 -13.60
CA LEU A 303 -16.54 -31.49 -14.54
C LEU A 303 -15.18 -30.79 -14.46
N GLU A 304 -14.64 -30.58 -13.26
CA GLU A 304 -13.32 -29.98 -13.07
C GLU A 304 -12.21 -30.83 -13.71
N ARG A 305 -12.23 -32.16 -13.50
CA ARG A 305 -11.28 -33.08 -14.13
C ARG A 305 -11.37 -33.02 -15.66
N LYS A 306 -12.59 -33.00 -16.22
CA LYS A 306 -12.82 -32.90 -17.67
C LYS A 306 -12.32 -31.58 -18.25
N MET A 307 -12.49 -30.47 -17.52
CA MET A 307 -11.97 -29.18 -17.94
C MET A 307 -10.43 -29.16 -17.94
N GLN A 308 -9.78 -29.79 -16.96
CA GLN A 308 -8.31 -29.87 -16.89
C GLN A 308 -7.73 -30.67 -18.06
N SER A 309 -8.38 -31.77 -18.46
CA SER A 309 -7.94 -32.61 -19.57
C SER A 309 -8.24 -32.00 -20.96
N ALA A 310 -9.10 -30.99 -21.05
CA ALA A 310 -9.47 -30.36 -22.32
C ALA A 310 -8.36 -29.54 -23.00
N GLY A 311 -7.27 -29.20 -22.27
CA GLY A 311 -6.13 -28.49 -22.84
C GLY A 311 -6.41 -27.03 -23.22
N MET A 312 -7.24 -26.32 -22.43
CA MET A 312 -7.62 -24.94 -22.75
C MET A 312 -6.42 -23.98 -22.76
N PRO A 313 -6.38 -22.99 -23.68
CA PRO A 313 -5.41 -21.91 -23.62
C PRO A 313 -5.48 -21.13 -22.29
N PRO A 314 -4.38 -20.53 -21.81
CA PRO A 314 -4.30 -19.93 -20.47
C PRO A 314 -5.38 -18.86 -20.22
N ASN A 315 -5.72 -18.09 -21.25
CA ASN A 315 -6.72 -17.02 -21.22
C ASN A 315 -8.12 -17.59 -20.92
N VAL A 316 -8.45 -18.70 -21.60
CA VAL A 316 -9.74 -19.39 -21.49
C VAL A 316 -9.79 -20.18 -20.18
N TRP A 317 -8.70 -20.86 -19.81
CA TRP A 317 -8.57 -21.59 -18.56
C TRP A 317 -8.82 -20.70 -17.34
N LYS A 318 -8.19 -19.51 -17.30
CA LYS A 318 -8.39 -18.54 -16.21
C LYS A 318 -9.84 -18.07 -16.10
N HIS A 319 -10.52 -17.89 -17.23
CA HIS A 319 -11.94 -17.54 -17.26
C HIS A 319 -12.81 -18.71 -16.76
N ALA A 320 -12.59 -19.91 -17.28
CA ALA A 320 -13.34 -21.10 -16.92
C ALA A 320 -13.17 -21.45 -15.43
N GLN A 321 -11.98 -21.28 -14.86
CA GLN A 321 -11.72 -21.47 -13.43
C GLN A 321 -12.47 -20.46 -12.56
N ARG A 322 -12.62 -19.21 -13.01
CA ARG A 322 -13.40 -18.19 -12.28
C ARG A 322 -14.88 -18.56 -12.25
N GLU A 323 -15.43 -19.01 -13.38
CA GLU A 323 -16.81 -19.44 -13.48
C GLU A 323 -17.05 -20.75 -12.69
N LEU A 324 -16.10 -21.69 -12.68
CA LEU A 324 -16.17 -22.90 -11.84
C LEU A 324 -16.19 -22.58 -10.35
N ARG A 325 -15.35 -21.64 -9.88
CA ARG A 325 -15.39 -21.16 -8.48
C ARG A 325 -16.72 -20.50 -8.12
N ARG A 326 -17.37 -19.87 -9.10
CA ARG A 326 -18.71 -19.28 -8.92
C ARG A 326 -19.77 -20.38 -8.83
N LEU A 327 -19.72 -21.39 -9.69
CA LEU A 327 -20.62 -22.53 -9.68
C LEU A 327 -20.56 -23.30 -8.35
N LYS A 328 -19.35 -23.57 -7.83
CA LYS A 328 -19.14 -24.23 -6.51
C LYS A 328 -19.77 -23.50 -5.32
N LYS A 329 -20.07 -22.21 -5.44
CA LYS A 329 -20.71 -21.40 -4.37
C LYS A 329 -22.22 -21.28 -4.54
N MET A 330 -22.76 -21.64 -5.71
CA MET A 330 -24.19 -21.57 -5.99
C MET A 330 -24.86 -22.85 -5.49
N GLN A 331 -26.09 -22.72 -4.98
CA GLN A 331 -26.93 -23.88 -4.70
C GLN A 331 -27.59 -24.36 -6.00
N PRO A 332 -27.81 -25.68 -6.20
CA PRO A 332 -28.42 -26.22 -7.41
C PRO A 332 -29.79 -25.63 -7.76
N GLN A 333 -30.57 -25.22 -6.75
CA GLN A 333 -31.89 -24.62 -6.91
C GLN A 333 -31.85 -23.13 -7.32
N GLN A 334 -30.67 -22.48 -7.32
CA GLN A 334 -30.57 -21.07 -7.67
C GLN A 334 -30.74 -20.81 -9.18
N PRO A 335 -31.44 -19.72 -9.55
CA PRO A 335 -31.54 -19.30 -10.94
C PRO A 335 -30.17 -19.08 -11.58
N GLY A 336 -29.92 -19.74 -12.71
CA GLY A 336 -28.66 -19.63 -13.45
C GLY A 336 -27.59 -20.68 -13.13
N TYR A 337 -27.83 -21.56 -12.16
CA TYR A 337 -26.95 -22.72 -11.90
C TYR A 337 -26.82 -23.61 -13.13
N SER A 338 -27.96 -24.03 -13.70
CA SER A 338 -28.03 -24.86 -14.91
C SER A 338 -27.34 -24.21 -16.12
N SER A 339 -27.59 -22.93 -16.38
CA SER A 339 -26.95 -22.18 -17.49
C SER A 339 -25.42 -22.10 -17.31
N SER A 340 -24.95 -21.90 -16.07
CA SER A 340 -23.51 -21.86 -15.77
C SER A 340 -22.85 -23.22 -15.94
N ARG A 341 -23.52 -24.31 -15.52
CA ARG A 341 -23.07 -25.69 -15.69
C ARG A 341 -22.97 -26.05 -17.18
N VAL A 342 -24.04 -25.84 -17.96
CA VAL A 342 -24.06 -26.12 -19.41
C VAL A 342 -22.98 -25.35 -20.15
N TYR A 343 -22.69 -24.11 -19.75
CA TYR A 343 -21.61 -23.32 -20.34
C TYR A 343 -20.22 -23.90 -20.05
N LEU A 344 -19.96 -24.34 -18.82
CA LEU A 344 -18.68 -24.97 -18.46
C LEU A 344 -18.51 -26.34 -19.13
N GLU A 345 -19.59 -27.11 -19.23
CA GLU A 345 -19.62 -28.36 -20.00
C GLU A 345 -19.31 -28.12 -21.48
N LEU A 346 -19.92 -27.11 -22.09
CA LEU A 346 -19.61 -26.70 -23.47
C LEU A 346 -18.12 -26.36 -23.64
N LEU A 347 -17.54 -25.59 -22.72
CA LEU A 347 -16.11 -25.25 -22.79
C LEU A 347 -15.22 -26.49 -22.67
N ALA A 348 -15.59 -27.44 -21.82
CA ALA A 348 -14.85 -28.70 -21.63
C ALA A 348 -14.96 -29.64 -22.85
N ASP A 349 -16.07 -29.61 -23.56
CA ASP A 349 -16.32 -30.46 -24.74
C ASP A 349 -15.64 -29.94 -26.02
N LEU A 350 -15.19 -28.68 -26.05
CA LEU A 350 -14.56 -28.11 -27.24
C LEU A 350 -13.14 -28.66 -27.47
N PRO A 351 -12.76 -28.98 -28.71
CA PRO A 351 -11.44 -29.52 -29.05
C PRO A 351 -10.37 -28.42 -29.10
N TRP A 352 -9.82 -28.02 -27.95
CA TRP A 352 -8.83 -26.93 -27.86
C TRP A 352 -7.43 -27.29 -28.38
N GLN A 353 -6.91 -28.46 -28.02
CA GLN A 353 -5.57 -28.95 -28.42
C GLN A 353 -5.63 -30.15 -29.37
N ASN A 354 -6.78 -30.80 -29.46
CA ASN A 354 -6.96 -32.00 -30.25
C ASN A 354 -7.12 -31.64 -31.74
N ALA A 355 -6.00 -31.60 -32.46
CA ALA A 355 -5.98 -31.56 -33.91
C ALA A 355 -5.87 -32.97 -34.48
N THR A 356 -6.46 -33.20 -35.66
CA THR A 356 -6.14 -34.38 -36.45
C THR A 356 -4.71 -34.20 -36.98
N GLU A 357 -3.83 -35.19 -36.80
CA GLU A 357 -2.52 -35.21 -37.45
C GLU A 357 -2.73 -35.04 -38.95
N GLU A 358 -2.11 -34.02 -39.54
CA GLU A 358 -2.21 -33.77 -40.97
C GLU A 358 -1.16 -34.64 -41.67
N PRO A 359 -1.55 -35.75 -42.34
CA PRO A 359 -0.60 -36.46 -43.19
C PRO A 359 -0.12 -35.54 -44.30
N GLU A 360 1.06 -35.81 -44.84
CA GLU A 360 1.54 -35.09 -46.01
C GLU A 360 0.50 -35.21 -47.14
N LEU A 361 0.08 -34.06 -47.67
CA LEU A 361 -0.94 -34.02 -48.71
C LEU A 361 -0.44 -34.71 -49.99
N ASP A 362 -0.97 -35.90 -50.29
CA ASP A 362 -0.71 -36.55 -51.57
C ASP A 362 -1.75 -36.14 -52.62
N LEU A 363 -1.30 -35.33 -53.58
CA LEU A 363 -2.13 -34.86 -54.68
C LEU A 363 -2.53 -35.98 -55.65
N ARG A 364 -1.73 -37.05 -55.76
CA ARG A 364 -2.05 -38.19 -56.65
C ARG A 364 -3.19 -39.01 -56.06
N ALA A 365 -3.06 -39.40 -54.79
CA ALA A 365 -4.12 -40.09 -54.07
C ALA A 365 -5.42 -39.27 -54.02
N ALA A 366 -5.31 -37.94 -53.81
CA ALA A 366 -6.47 -37.06 -53.83
C ALA A 366 -7.16 -37.03 -55.20
N LYS A 367 -6.39 -37.01 -56.30
CA LYS A 367 -6.93 -37.04 -57.67
C LYS A 367 -7.63 -38.35 -57.97
N GLU A 368 -6.98 -39.48 -57.68
CA GLU A 368 -7.54 -40.82 -57.90
C GLU A 368 -8.84 -41.00 -57.13
N ARG A 369 -8.88 -40.56 -55.87
CA ARG A 369 -10.09 -40.61 -55.05
C ARG A 369 -11.22 -39.75 -55.62
N LEU A 370 -10.92 -38.52 -56.05
CA LEU A 370 -11.91 -37.65 -56.70
C LEU A 370 -12.43 -38.24 -58.01
N ASP A 371 -11.57 -38.95 -58.75
CA ASP A 371 -11.94 -39.64 -59.98
C ASP A 371 -12.82 -40.87 -59.75
N ASN A 372 -12.58 -41.60 -58.66
CA ASN A 372 -13.40 -42.74 -58.24
C ASN A 372 -14.77 -42.32 -57.67
N ASP A 373 -14.79 -41.28 -56.84
CA ASP A 373 -16.02 -40.85 -56.15
C ASP A 373 -17.00 -40.10 -57.08
N HIS A 374 -16.52 -39.50 -58.18
CA HIS A 374 -17.33 -38.66 -59.08
C HIS A 374 -17.00 -38.91 -60.54
N TYR A 375 -17.99 -39.23 -61.37
CA TYR A 375 -17.79 -39.36 -62.82
C TYR A 375 -17.73 -37.99 -63.52
N GLY A 376 -16.80 -37.82 -64.48
CA GLY A 376 -16.66 -36.58 -65.26
C GLY A 376 -16.05 -35.41 -64.48
N LEU A 377 -16.63 -34.21 -64.63
CA LEU A 377 -16.23 -32.96 -63.92
C LEU A 377 -14.74 -32.58 -64.03
N VAL A 378 -14.11 -32.88 -65.17
CA VAL A 378 -12.65 -32.72 -65.38
C VAL A 378 -12.13 -31.34 -64.97
N LYS A 379 -12.80 -30.26 -65.41
CA LYS A 379 -12.42 -28.87 -65.07
C LYS A 379 -12.52 -28.56 -63.57
N VAL A 380 -13.54 -29.10 -62.89
CA VAL A 380 -13.78 -28.86 -61.46
C VAL A 380 -12.77 -29.63 -60.61
N LYS A 381 -12.55 -30.91 -60.92
CA LYS A 381 -11.53 -31.73 -60.26
C LYS A 381 -10.14 -31.13 -60.40
N GLN A 382 -9.78 -30.66 -61.60
CA GLN A 382 -8.52 -29.97 -61.84
C GLN A 382 -8.36 -28.74 -60.93
N ARG A 383 -9.41 -27.93 -60.79
CA ARG A 383 -9.42 -26.74 -59.90
C ARG A 383 -9.29 -27.11 -58.42
N ILE A 384 -9.89 -28.21 -57.99
CA ILE A 384 -9.74 -28.72 -56.61
C ILE A 384 -8.28 -29.13 -56.37
N ILE A 385 -7.66 -29.85 -57.31
CA ILE A 385 -6.25 -30.25 -57.19
C ILE A 385 -5.32 -29.04 -57.20
N GLU A 386 -5.56 -28.03 -58.04
CA GLU A 386 -4.82 -26.76 -58.01
C GLU A 386 -4.90 -26.08 -56.63
N TYR A 387 -6.09 -26.03 -56.04
CA TYR A 387 -6.30 -25.47 -54.70
C TYR A 387 -5.52 -26.25 -53.63
N LEU A 388 -5.59 -27.58 -53.68
CA LEU A 388 -4.84 -28.46 -52.78
C LEU A 388 -3.32 -28.30 -52.96
N ALA A 389 -2.84 -28.11 -54.19
CA ALA A 389 -1.43 -27.91 -54.48
C ALA A 389 -0.88 -26.60 -53.88
N VAL A 390 -1.62 -25.49 -54.02
CA VAL A 390 -1.26 -24.21 -53.40
C VAL A 390 -1.18 -24.33 -51.88
N ARG A 391 -2.11 -25.09 -51.30
CA ARG A 391 -2.20 -25.33 -49.86
C ARG A 391 -1.08 -26.24 -49.34
N LYS A 392 -0.64 -27.22 -50.13
CA LYS A 392 0.56 -28.04 -49.83
C LYS A 392 1.80 -27.17 -49.72
N LEU A 393 1.94 -26.17 -50.59
CA LEU A 393 3.10 -25.27 -50.63
C LEU A 393 3.07 -24.20 -49.53
N LYS A 394 1.87 -23.74 -49.12
CA LYS A 394 1.69 -22.72 -48.09
C LYS A 394 0.59 -23.13 -47.09
N PRO A 395 0.94 -23.86 -46.02
CA PRO A 395 -0.04 -24.34 -45.03
C PRO A 395 -0.70 -23.19 -44.24
N ASP A 396 0.05 -22.13 -43.94
CA ASP A 396 -0.41 -21.00 -43.09
C ASP A 396 -1.02 -19.83 -43.89
N ALA A 397 -1.10 -19.92 -45.22
CA ALA A 397 -1.65 -18.84 -46.03
C ALA A 397 -3.18 -18.76 -45.85
N ARG A 398 -3.70 -17.54 -45.61
CA ARG A 398 -5.14 -17.24 -45.72
C ARG A 398 -5.57 -17.39 -47.19
N GLY A 399 -5.82 -18.63 -47.60
CA GLY A 399 -6.26 -18.98 -48.94
C GLY A 399 -7.75 -18.67 -49.16
N PRO A 400 -8.19 -18.55 -50.42
CA PRO A 400 -9.61 -18.37 -50.73
C PRO A 400 -10.44 -19.57 -50.25
N VAL A 401 -11.71 -19.31 -49.92
CA VAL A 401 -12.69 -20.35 -49.56
C VAL A 401 -13.21 -21.00 -50.84
N LEU A 402 -13.24 -22.34 -50.90
CA LEU A 402 -13.80 -23.05 -52.05
C LEU A 402 -15.33 -22.90 -52.05
N CYS A 403 -15.87 -22.31 -53.12
CA CYS A 403 -17.31 -22.15 -53.33
C CYS A 403 -17.76 -22.99 -54.54
N PHE A 404 -18.64 -23.97 -54.30
CA PHE A 404 -19.25 -24.75 -55.37
C PHE A 404 -20.63 -24.16 -55.72
N VAL A 405 -20.80 -23.78 -56.98
CA VAL A 405 -22.03 -23.18 -57.51
C VAL A 405 -22.57 -24.05 -58.64
N GLY A 406 -23.88 -24.28 -58.64
CA GLY A 406 -24.56 -25.02 -59.70
C GLY A 406 -25.98 -25.46 -59.31
N PRO A 407 -26.72 -26.11 -60.21
CA PRO A 407 -28.05 -26.65 -59.94
C PRO A 407 -28.08 -27.63 -58.74
N PRO A 408 -29.24 -27.83 -58.09
CA PRO A 408 -29.38 -28.90 -57.10
C PRO A 408 -29.13 -30.28 -57.75
N GLY A 409 -28.63 -31.24 -56.98
CA GLY A 409 -28.39 -32.61 -57.47
C GLY A 409 -27.04 -32.87 -58.15
N VAL A 410 -26.23 -31.83 -58.47
CA VAL A 410 -24.94 -31.97 -59.16
C VAL A 410 -23.77 -32.49 -58.28
N GLY A 411 -24.04 -33.02 -57.09
CA GLY A 411 -23.00 -33.63 -56.24
C GLY A 411 -22.09 -32.65 -55.47
N LYS A 412 -22.52 -31.41 -55.21
CA LYS A 412 -21.69 -30.41 -54.49
C LYS A 412 -21.28 -30.88 -53.08
N THR A 413 -22.22 -31.42 -52.32
CA THR A 413 -21.96 -31.93 -50.95
C THR A 413 -21.11 -33.19 -50.97
N SER A 414 -21.31 -34.06 -51.96
CA SER A 414 -20.51 -35.27 -52.09
C SER A 414 -19.08 -34.93 -52.51
N LEU A 415 -18.85 -33.94 -53.38
CA LEU A 415 -17.51 -33.42 -53.67
C LEU A 415 -16.80 -32.89 -52.42
N ALA A 416 -17.49 -32.12 -51.59
CA ALA A 416 -16.91 -31.62 -50.33
C ALA A 416 -16.57 -32.75 -49.35
N SER A 417 -17.41 -33.79 -49.29
CA SER A 417 -17.16 -35.01 -48.49
C SER A 417 -15.94 -35.77 -49.01
N SER A 418 -15.80 -35.93 -50.33
CA SER A 418 -14.64 -36.56 -50.97
C SER A 418 -13.35 -35.78 -50.72
N ILE A 419 -13.40 -34.45 -50.76
CA ILE A 419 -12.25 -33.59 -50.40
C ILE A 419 -11.84 -33.81 -48.94
N ALA A 420 -12.81 -33.80 -48.01
CA ALA A 420 -12.51 -34.06 -46.59
C ALA A 420 -11.89 -35.44 -46.39
N ALA A 421 -12.42 -36.47 -47.07
CA ALA A 421 -11.89 -37.82 -47.01
C ALA A 421 -10.48 -37.95 -47.63
N ALA A 422 -10.21 -37.27 -48.75
CA ALA A 422 -8.87 -37.21 -49.36
C ALA A 422 -7.84 -36.53 -48.43
N LEU A 423 -8.30 -35.60 -47.59
CA LEU A 423 -7.47 -34.89 -46.61
C LEU A 423 -7.37 -35.60 -45.27
N ASN A 424 -8.04 -36.75 -45.11
CA ASN A 424 -8.23 -37.42 -43.84
C ASN A 424 -8.77 -36.48 -42.72
N ARG A 425 -9.63 -35.53 -43.10
CA ARG A 425 -10.28 -34.58 -42.19
C ARG A 425 -11.72 -35.00 -41.96
N LYS A 426 -12.22 -34.76 -40.75
CA LYS A 426 -13.63 -34.97 -40.46
C LYS A 426 -14.49 -33.97 -41.22
N PHE A 427 -15.61 -34.44 -41.76
CA PHE A 427 -16.57 -33.64 -42.49
C PHE A 427 -17.74 -33.23 -41.60
N VAL A 428 -18.03 -31.93 -41.55
CA VAL A 428 -19.20 -31.36 -40.85
C VAL A 428 -19.97 -30.49 -41.84
N ARG A 429 -21.28 -30.69 -41.89
CA ARG A 429 -22.18 -29.93 -42.77
C ARG A 429 -23.03 -28.97 -41.94
N ILE A 430 -22.88 -27.68 -42.18
CA ILE A 430 -23.73 -26.63 -41.62
C ILE A 430 -24.65 -26.12 -42.74
N SER A 431 -25.96 -26.26 -42.57
CA SER A 431 -26.92 -25.70 -43.51
C SER A 431 -27.09 -24.21 -43.26
N LEU A 432 -26.86 -23.39 -44.29
CA LEU A 432 -27.13 -21.95 -44.27
C LEU A 432 -28.53 -21.61 -44.82
N GLY A 433 -29.27 -22.61 -45.32
CA GLY A 433 -30.64 -22.40 -45.80
C GLY A 433 -31.55 -21.97 -44.65
N GLY A 434 -32.31 -20.88 -44.86
CA GLY A 434 -33.26 -20.35 -43.88
C GLY A 434 -32.63 -19.58 -42.72
N VAL A 435 -31.32 -19.36 -42.72
CA VAL A 435 -30.65 -18.49 -41.73
C VAL A 435 -31.03 -17.04 -42.02
N LYS A 436 -31.62 -16.37 -41.02
CA LYS A 436 -32.07 -14.98 -41.11
C LYS A 436 -31.40 -14.06 -40.09
N ASP A 437 -30.84 -14.64 -39.02
CA ASP A 437 -30.24 -13.93 -37.91
C ASP A 437 -28.79 -14.36 -37.69
N GLU A 438 -27.97 -13.44 -37.19
CA GLU A 438 -26.59 -13.69 -36.78
C GLU A 438 -26.50 -14.69 -35.63
N ALA A 439 -27.51 -14.72 -34.77
CA ALA A 439 -27.58 -15.62 -33.62
C ALA A 439 -27.58 -17.11 -34.01
N ASP A 440 -28.11 -17.48 -35.18
CA ASP A 440 -28.05 -18.86 -35.68
C ASP A 440 -26.62 -19.33 -35.91
N ILE A 441 -25.73 -18.43 -36.31
CA ILE A 441 -24.34 -18.73 -36.64
C ILE A 441 -23.44 -18.58 -35.41
N ARG A 442 -23.57 -17.47 -34.66
CA ARG A 442 -22.70 -17.13 -33.52
C ARG A 442 -23.23 -17.60 -32.15
N GLY A 443 -24.54 -17.72 -32.00
CA GLY A 443 -25.21 -18.03 -30.73
C GLY A 443 -25.71 -16.79 -30.00
N HIS A 444 -26.53 -17.03 -28.97
CA HIS A 444 -27.09 -15.96 -28.13
C HIS A 444 -26.16 -15.58 -26.98
N ARG A 445 -26.33 -14.36 -26.44
CA ARG A 445 -25.69 -13.97 -25.18
C ARG A 445 -26.22 -14.84 -24.05
N ARG A 446 -25.32 -15.46 -23.28
CA ARG A 446 -25.60 -16.34 -22.13
C ARG A 446 -26.66 -15.83 -21.13
N THR A 447 -26.86 -14.51 -21.05
CA THR A 447 -27.82 -13.86 -20.16
C THR A 447 -29.28 -14.17 -20.47
N TYR A 448 -29.60 -14.64 -21.69
CA TYR A 448 -30.97 -15.02 -22.04
C TYR A 448 -31.29 -16.44 -21.56
N ILE A 449 -32.50 -16.64 -21.03
CA ILE A 449 -33.00 -17.97 -20.67
C ILE A 449 -33.08 -18.82 -21.95
N GLY A 450 -32.51 -20.02 -21.95
CA GLY A 450 -32.45 -20.89 -23.12
C GLY A 450 -31.38 -20.52 -24.16
N SER A 451 -30.37 -19.73 -23.79
CA SER A 451 -29.26 -19.40 -24.68
C SER A 451 -28.52 -20.65 -25.15
N MET A 452 -28.48 -20.85 -26.47
CA MET A 452 -27.73 -21.93 -27.11
C MET A 452 -26.53 -21.37 -27.88
N PRO A 453 -25.42 -22.14 -27.97
CA PRO A 453 -24.32 -21.80 -28.86
C PRO A 453 -24.80 -21.83 -30.33
N GLY A 454 -24.17 -21.02 -31.19
CA GLY A 454 -24.50 -21.02 -32.61
C GLY A 454 -24.07 -22.31 -33.31
N ARG A 455 -24.63 -22.55 -34.51
CA ARG A 455 -24.39 -23.77 -35.30
C ARG A 455 -22.92 -24.07 -35.56
N LEU A 456 -22.06 -23.04 -35.61
CA LEU A 456 -20.63 -23.23 -35.78
C LEU A 456 -19.99 -23.89 -34.56
N VAL A 457 -20.27 -23.38 -33.36
CA VAL A 457 -19.73 -23.91 -32.10
C VAL A 457 -20.32 -25.30 -31.81
N GLU A 458 -21.59 -25.50 -32.11
CA GLU A 458 -22.23 -26.80 -32.00
C GLU A 458 -21.60 -27.83 -32.97
N GLY A 459 -21.33 -27.43 -34.21
CA GLY A 459 -20.62 -28.26 -35.18
C GLY A 459 -19.20 -28.65 -34.73
N LEU A 460 -18.53 -27.79 -33.97
CA LEU A 460 -17.22 -28.10 -33.36
C LEU A 460 -17.35 -29.04 -32.15
N LYS A 461 -18.39 -28.87 -31.32
CA LYS A 461 -18.64 -29.69 -30.13
C LYS A 461 -18.81 -31.17 -30.47
N VAL A 462 -19.48 -31.48 -31.57
CA VAL A 462 -19.81 -32.87 -31.97
C VAL A 462 -18.55 -33.72 -32.27
N GLN A 463 -17.37 -33.12 -32.45
CA GLN A 463 -16.16 -33.87 -32.82
C GLN A 463 -14.91 -33.47 -32.03
N THR A 464 -14.37 -34.45 -31.31
CA THR A 464 -13.24 -34.35 -30.38
C THR A 464 -11.87 -34.04 -31.01
N ARG A 465 -11.75 -33.91 -32.34
CA ARG A 465 -10.48 -33.68 -33.06
C ARG A 465 -10.72 -32.91 -34.36
N ILE A 466 -10.27 -31.66 -34.48
CA ILE A 466 -10.44 -30.83 -35.69
C ILE A 466 -9.19 -29.98 -35.95
N SER A 467 -8.63 -30.04 -37.17
CA SER A 467 -7.76 -28.99 -37.72
C SER A 467 -8.59 -28.07 -38.63
N LEU A 468 -8.81 -26.84 -38.15
CA LEU A 468 -9.59 -25.77 -38.78
C LEU A 468 -8.76 -25.03 -39.83
N HIS A 469 -8.53 -25.62 -41.00
CA HIS A 469 -7.89 -24.87 -42.08
C HIS A 469 -8.59 -24.97 -43.44
N ILE A 470 -9.64 -25.77 -43.68
CA ILE A 470 -10.41 -25.73 -44.95
C ILE A 470 -11.84 -25.30 -44.66
N HIS A 471 -12.28 -24.18 -45.22
CA HIS A 471 -13.69 -23.81 -45.30
C HIS A 471 -14.19 -24.10 -46.72
N ILE A 472 -15.23 -24.90 -46.86
CA ILE A 472 -15.93 -25.16 -48.13
C ILE A 472 -17.36 -24.65 -47.97
N VAL A 473 -17.79 -23.75 -48.86
CA VAL A 473 -19.15 -23.22 -48.88
C VAL A 473 -19.88 -23.80 -50.08
N LEU A 474 -21.07 -24.37 -49.84
CA LEU A 474 -21.91 -24.97 -50.86
C LEU A 474 -23.13 -24.08 -51.07
N SER A 475 -23.30 -23.56 -52.29
CA SER A 475 -24.47 -22.75 -52.64
C SER A 475 -25.42 -23.54 -53.53
N ASN A 476 -26.67 -23.70 -53.08
CA ASN A 476 -27.78 -24.19 -53.89
C ASN A 476 -28.62 -22.95 -54.28
N HIS A 477 -28.60 -22.58 -55.56
CA HIS A 477 -29.11 -21.31 -56.13
C HIS A 477 -30.46 -20.78 -55.62
N LEU A 478 -30.58 -19.44 -55.59
CA LEU A 478 -31.76 -18.72 -56.12
C LEU A 478 -31.29 -17.45 -56.86
N THR A 479 -31.72 -17.30 -58.11
CA THR A 479 -31.77 -16.06 -58.88
C THR A 479 -32.51 -14.98 -58.08
N ILE A 480 -31.89 -13.82 -57.89
CA ILE A 480 -32.59 -12.56 -57.63
C ILE A 480 -32.24 -11.68 -58.82
N GLY A 481 -33.22 -11.48 -59.68
CA GLY A 481 -33.32 -10.27 -60.50
C GLY A 481 -33.83 -9.12 -59.64
#